data_AF-A0A925AKU0-F1
#
_entry.id   AF-A0A925AKU0-F1
#
_cell.length_a   1.000
_cell.length_b   1.000
_cell.length_c   1.000
_cell.angle_alpha   90.00
_cell.angle_beta   90.00
_cell.angle_gamma   90.00
#
_symmetry.space_group_name_H-M   'P 1'
#
loop_
_entity.id
_entity.type
_entity.pdbx_description
1 polymer ?
#
loop_
_entity_poly.entity_id
_entity_poly.type
_entity_poly.pdbx_seq_one_letter_code
_entity_poly.pdbx_strand_id
1 'polypeptide(L)' 'MGSALQSLDYAVFILYFLIVSGYGYWIYLKKKSSENTATDFFLAEGALTWWAIGASLIASNISAEQ' A
#
# COMPACT_ATOMS: atom_id res chain seq x y z
N MET A 1 16.37 -12.64 28.58
CA MET A 1 16.92 -11.29 28.35
C MET A 1 16.15 -10.69 27.20
N GLY A 2 15.39 -9.62 27.46
CA GLY A 2 14.53 -9.00 26.44
C GLY A 2 15.38 -8.28 25.40
N SER A 3 15.29 -8.69 24.14
CA SER A 3 15.85 -7.93 23.03
C SER A 3 14.98 -6.68 22.85
N ALA A 4 15.46 -5.54 23.36
CA ALA A 4 14.86 -4.25 23.03
C ALA A 4 15.06 -3.96 21.54
N LEU A 5 14.09 -3.29 20.91
CA LEU A 5 14.22 -2.91 19.50
C LEU A 5 15.43 -1.99 19.33
N GLN A 6 16.27 -2.31 18.36
CA GLN A 6 17.47 -1.56 18.05
C GLN A 6 17.07 -0.24 17.39
N SER A 7 17.86 0.82 17.57
CA SER A 7 17.64 2.10 16.87
C SER A 7 17.54 1.94 15.34
N LEU A 8 18.20 0.92 14.79
CA LEU A 8 18.13 0.57 13.38
C LEU A 8 16.75 0.03 12.97
N ASP A 9 16.08 -0.73 13.85
CA ASP A 9 14.73 -1.25 13.58
C ASP A 9 13.73 -0.10 13.44
N TYR A 10 13.83 0.90 14.33
CA TYR A 10 13.03 2.12 14.24
C TYR A 10 13.34 2.94 12.98
N ALA A 11 14.62 3.03 12.60
CA ALA A 11 15.01 3.74 11.38
C ALA A 11 14.41 3.09 10.12
N VAL A 12 14.46 1.76 10.02
CA VAL A 12 13.86 1.01 8.91
C VAL A 12 12.33 1.17 8.92
N PHE A 13 11.70 1.11 10.09
CA PHE A 13 10.26 1.30 10.24
C PHE A 13 9.80 2.69 9.76
N ILE A 14 10.46 3.76 10.22
CA ILE A 14 10.13 5.13 9.82
C ILE A 14 10.37 5.33 8.32
N LEU A 15 11.49 4.82 7.79
CA LEU A 15 11.81 4.92 6.37
C LEU A 15 10.75 4.23 5.50
N TYR A 16 10.29 3.06 5.91
CA TYR A 16 9.19 2.34 5.23
C TYR A 16 7.94 3.22 5.12
N PHE A 17 7.51 3.83 6.23
CA PHE A 17 6.34 4.72 6.22
C PHE A 17 6.54 5.94 5.32
N LEU A 18 7.71 6.60 5.40
CA LEU A 18 8.01 7.76 4.56
C LEU A 18 7.95 7.43 3.06
N ILE A 19 8.49 6.28 2.66
CA ILE A 19 8.47 5.84 1.26
C ILE A 19 7.05 5.54 0.80
N VAL A 20 6.30 4.73 1.56
CA VAL A 20 4.94 4.31 1.17
C VAL A 20 3.99 5.52 1.16
N SER A 21 3.99 6.34 2.21
CA SER A 21 3.16 7.55 2.28
C SER A 21 3.59 8.59 1.26
N GLY A 22 4.89 8.78 1.05
CA GLY A 22 5.41 9.72 0.03
C GLY A 22 5.00 9.32 -1.39
N TYR A 23 5.13 8.04 -1.73
CA TYR A 23 4.70 7.51 -3.02
C TYR A 23 3.19 7.66 -3.23
N GLY A 24 2.39 7.29 -2.21
CA GLY A 24 0.93 7.47 -2.25
C GLY A 24 0.53 8.93 -2.40
N TYR A 25 1.19 9.84 -1.69
CA TYR A 25 0.94 11.29 -1.78
C TYR A 25 1.31 11.85 -3.16
N TRP A 26 2.43 11.42 -3.73
CA TRP A 26 2.85 11.84 -5.08
C TRP A 26 1.86 11.37 -6.15
N ILE A 27 1.37 10.13 -6.06
CA ILE A 27 0.31 9.62 -6.92
C ILE A 27 -0.99 10.38 -6.74
N TYR A 28 -1.37 10.71 -5.49
CA TYR A 28 -2.55 11.51 -5.19
C TYR A 28 -2.46 12.88 -5.86
N LEU A 29 -1.32 13.57 -5.73
CA LEU A 29 -1.08 14.86 -6.37
C LEU A 29 -1.14 14.77 -7.90
N LYS A 30 -0.52 13.73 -8.49
CA LYS A 30 -0.54 13.51 -9.94
C LYS A 30 -1.96 13.24 -10.45
N LYS A 31 -2.72 12.40 -9.74
CA LYS A 31 -4.12 12.09 -10.06
C LYS A 31 -5.05 13.27 -9.78
N LYS A 32 -4.75 14.18 -8.85
CA LYS A 32 -5.60 15.37 -8.60
C LYS A 32 -5.71 16.31 -9.81
N SER A 33 -4.74 16.27 -10.73
CA SER A 33 -4.78 17.02 -11.98
C SER A 33 -5.59 16.35 -13.10
N SER A 34 -5.98 15.09 -12.94
CA SER A 34 -6.81 14.33 -13.88
C SER A 34 -8.11 13.95 -13.16
N GLU A 35 -9.23 14.58 -13.51
CA GLU A 35 -10.58 14.30 -13.01
C GLU A 35 -10.75 12.87 -12.47
N ASN A 36 -10.80 12.73 -11.13
CA ASN A 36 -10.98 11.44 -10.48
C ASN A 36 -12.46 11.09 -10.51
N THR A 37 -12.97 10.74 -11.68
CA THR A 37 -14.34 10.25 -11.78
C THR A 37 -14.35 8.83 -11.24
N ALA A 38 -15.25 8.53 -10.29
CA ALA A 38 -15.41 7.21 -9.69
C ALA A 38 -15.57 6.09 -10.75
N THR A 39 -16.00 6.44 -11.96
CA THR A 39 -16.06 5.56 -13.13
C THR A 39 -14.73 4.91 -13.49
N ASP A 40 -13.59 5.58 -13.35
CA ASP A 40 -12.27 4.98 -13.66
C ASP A 40 -11.87 3.90 -12.64
N PHE A 41 -12.33 4.02 -11.38
CA PHE A 41 -12.05 3.04 -10.34
C PHE A 41 -12.84 1.74 -10.57
N PHE A 42 -14.09 1.86 -11.06
CA PHE A 42 -14.94 0.71 -11.42
C PHE A 42 -14.66 0.16 -12.84
N LEU A 43 -14.24 0.99 -13.79
CA LEU A 43 -13.84 0.52 -15.13
C LEU A 43 -12.49 -0.21 -15.12
N ALA A 44 -11.60 0.11 -14.17
CA ALA A 44 -10.37 -0.65 -13.94
C ALA A 44 -10.62 -2.04 -13.33
N GLU A 45 -11.82 -2.30 -12.78
CA GLU A 45 -12.22 -3.58 -12.19
C GLU A 45 -12.21 -4.73 -13.24
N GLY A 46 -12.34 -4.40 -14.53
CA GLY A 46 -12.26 -5.37 -15.63
C GLY A 46 -10.86 -5.70 -16.15
N ALA A 47 -9.81 -4.99 -15.70
CA ALA A 47 -8.44 -5.13 -16.21
C ALA A 47 -7.43 -5.64 -15.16
N LEU A 48 -7.90 -5.99 -13.95
CA LEU A 48 -7.01 -6.49 -12.90
C LEU A 48 -6.47 -7.88 -13.29
N THR A 49 -5.15 -8.00 -13.30
CA THR A 49 -4.48 -9.26 -13.64
C THR A 49 -4.80 -10.35 -12.61
N TRP A 50 -4.86 -11.60 -13.06
CA TRP A 50 -5.18 -12.75 -12.19
C TRP A 50 -4.26 -12.88 -10.96
N TRP A 51 -2.98 -12.49 -11.09
CA TRP A 51 -2.02 -12.50 -10.00
C TRP A 51 -2.28 -11.38 -8.97
N ALA A 52 -2.79 -10.22 -9.39
CA ALA A 52 -3.19 -9.16 -8.47
C ALA A 52 -4.44 -9.57 -7.66
N ILE A 53 -5.38 -10.26 -8.30
CA ILE A 53 -6.57 -10.83 -7.65
C ILE A 53 -6.14 -11.88 -6.61
N GLY A 54 -5.27 -12.83 -6.99
CA GLY A 54 -4.74 -13.85 -6.08
C GLY A 54 -3.97 -13.28 -4.89
N ALA A 55 -3.09 -12.31 -5.13
CA ALA A 55 -2.34 -11.64 -4.07
C ALA A 55 -3.27 -10.89 -3.09
N SER A 56 -4.32 -10.23 -3.61
CA SER A 56 -5.29 -9.50 -2.79
C SER A 56 -6.11 -10.44 -1.89
N LEU A 57 -6.50 -11.62 -2.39
CA LEU A 57 -7.22 -12.62 -1.60
C LEU A 57 -6.38 -13.18 -0.45
N ILE A 58 -5.10 -13.48 -0.70
CA ILE A 58 -4.18 -13.97 0.34
C ILE A 58 -3.90 -12.85 1.36
N ALA A 59 -3.62 -11.63 0.90
CA ALA A 59 -3.37 -10.49 1.78
C ALA A 59 -4.58 -10.14 2.65
N SER A 60 -5.81 -10.25 2.13
CA SER A 60 -7.04 -10.00 2.87
C SER A 60 -7.32 -11.04 3.97
N ASN A 61 -6.82 -12.26 3.80
CA ASN A 61 -6.99 -13.34 4.77
C ASN A 61 -5.86 -13.40 5.82
N ILE A 62 -4.75 -12.69 5.60
CA ILE A 62 -3.66 -12.56 6.59
C ILE A 62 -4.02 -11.41 7.54
N SER A 63 -4.53 -11.76 8.71
CA SER A 63 -4.77 -10.81 9.80
C SER A 63 -3.51 -10.65 10.66
N ALA A 64 -3.28 -9.45 11.19
CA ALA A 64 -2.12 -9.10 12.02
C ALA A 64 -2.11 -9.77 13.41
N GLU A 65 -3.02 -10.71 13.65
CA GLU A 65 -3.26 -11.40 14.91
C GLU A 65 -2.61 -12.79 15.00
N GLN A 66 -1.84 -13.21 13.99
CA GLN A 66 -0.99 -14.42 14.04
C GLN A 66 0.50 -14.10 14.05
#